data_AF-A0AAU7F6X9-F1
#
_entry.id   AF-A0AAU7F6X9-F1
#
_cell.length_a   1.000
_cell.length_b   1.000
_cell.length_c   1.000
_cell.angle_alpha   90.00
_cell.angle_beta   90.00
_cell.angle_gamma   90.00
#
_symmetry.space_group_name_H-M   'P 1'
#
loop_
_entity.id
_entity.type
_entity.pdbx_description
1 polymer ?
#
loop_
_entity_poly.entity_id
_entity_poly.type
_entity_poly.pdbx_seq_one_letter_code
_entity_poly.pdbx_strand_id
1 'polypeptide(L)'
;MQEASPRKFKHPMLIEAQQKLVTQQLQRDQDDLAFRIEMALMSGQSRQLTLFLEDSEGLTFFLRHLLKDLRQLHQHAPREAASLQDRLLQGLPDGRHDAFDSQLKISQYPHLSSLAVR
;
A
#
# COMPACT_ATOMS: atom_id res chain seq x y z
N MET A 1 -4.20 -18.51 16.76
CA MET A 1 -3.73 -17.23 17.33
C MET A 1 -4.96 -16.44 17.71
N GLN A 2 -5.21 -16.20 19.00
CA GLN A 2 -6.36 -15.42 19.45
C GLN A 2 -6.06 -13.94 19.18
N GLU A 3 -6.79 -13.32 18.25
CA GLU A 3 -6.78 -11.87 18.09
C GLU A 3 -7.31 -11.24 19.39
N ALA A 4 -6.44 -10.56 20.12
CA ALA A 4 -6.83 -9.82 21.31
C ALA A 4 -7.80 -8.71 20.88
N SER A 5 -9.09 -8.85 21.25
CA SER A 5 -10.08 -7.80 21.04
C SER A 5 -9.57 -6.48 21.63
N PRO A 6 -9.62 -5.37 20.87
CA PRO A 6 -9.12 -4.09 21.35
C PRO A 6 -9.90 -3.69 22.61
N ARG A 7 -9.17 -3.46 23.72
CA ARG A 7 -9.76 -2.98 24.97
C ARG A 7 -10.46 -1.65 24.68
N LYS A 8 -11.79 -1.64 24.78
CA LYS A 8 -12.60 -0.42 24.64
C LYS A 8 -12.52 0.37 25.93
N PHE A 9 -11.73 1.44 25.94
CA PHE A 9 -11.71 2.38 27.06
C PHE A 9 -13.00 3.19 27.08
N LYS A 10 -13.59 3.39 28.26
CA LYS A 10 -14.78 4.26 28.45
C LYS A 10 -14.43 5.64 28.99
N HIS A 11 -13.19 5.82 29.47
CA HIS A 11 -12.73 7.06 30.07
C HIS A 11 -12.21 8.03 29.01
N PRO A 12 -12.67 9.29 28.95
CA PRO A 12 -12.37 10.21 27.85
C PRO A 12 -10.86 10.43 27.62
N MET A 13 -10.07 10.63 28.68
CA MET A 13 -8.61 10.77 28.55
C MET A 13 -7.91 9.52 27.98
N LEU A 14 -8.42 8.32 28.28
CA LEU A 14 -7.85 7.07 27.76
C LEU A 14 -8.23 6.85 26.29
N ILE A 15 -9.42 7.33 25.89
CA ILE A 15 -9.86 7.33 24.48
C ILE A 15 -8.98 8.30 23.68
N GLU A 16 -8.74 9.51 24.17
CA GLU A 16 -7.84 10.49 23.53
C GLU A 16 -6.41 9.96 23.40
N ALA A 17 -5.87 9.37 24.47
CA ALA A 17 -4.52 8.79 24.43
C ALA A 17 -4.42 7.64 23.42
N GLN A 18 -5.44 6.77 23.34
CA GLN A 18 -5.49 5.69 22.37
C GLN A 18 -5.58 6.23 20.93
N GLN A 19 -6.43 7.23 20.69
CA GLN A 19 -6.55 7.87 19.38
C GLN A 19 -5.23 8.49 18.95
N LYS A 20 -4.57 9.23 19.84
CA LYS A 20 -3.27 9.85 19.58
C LYS A 20 -2.20 8.81 19.21
N LEU A 21 -2.18 7.68 19.91
CA LEU A 21 -1.25 6.59 19.63
C LEU A 21 -1.52 5.95 18.27
N VAL A 22 -2.78 5.74 17.91
CA VAL A 22 -3.17 5.23 16.58
C VAL A 22 -2.76 6.20 15.48
N THR A 23 -2.98 7.50 15.66
CA THR A 23 -2.56 8.53 14.69
C THR A 23 -1.04 8.56 14.53
N GLN A 24 -0.29 8.49 15.62
CA GLN A 24 1.18 8.45 15.57
C GLN A 24 1.70 7.20 14.87
N GLN A 25 1.09 6.04 15.13
CA GLN A 25 1.46 4.79 14.46
C GLN A 25 1.19 4.88 12.96
N LEU A 26 0.01 5.35 12.56
CA LEU A 26 -0.35 5.54 11.16
C LEU A 26 0.63 6.46 10.44
N GLN A 27 1.01 7.57 11.08
CA GLN A 27 1.96 8.51 10.50
C GLN A 27 3.35 7.90 10.33
N ARG A 28 3.82 7.12 11.30
CA ARG A 28 5.07 6.38 11.19
C ARG A 28 5.04 5.36 10.06
N ASP A 29 3.94 4.63 9.92
CA ASP A 29 3.78 3.63 8.85
C ASP A 29 3.74 4.31 7.47
N GLN A 30 3.13 5.49 7.37
CA GLN A 30 3.14 6.31 6.16
C GLN A 30 4.56 6.78 5.80
N ASP A 31 5.33 7.27 6.77
CA ASP A 31 6.70 7.74 6.56
C ASP A 31 7.64 6.60 6.14
N ASP A 32 7.53 5.42 6.76
CA ASP A 32 8.29 4.22 6.37
C ASP A 32 7.96 3.78 4.93
N LEU A 33 6.67 3.76 4.60
CA LEU A 33 6.23 3.40 3.26
C LEU A 33 6.71 4.40 2.20
N ALA A 34 6.68 5.70 2.52
CA ALA A 34 7.22 6.75 1.66
C ALA A 34 8.72 6.53 1.39
N PHE A 35 9.49 6.28 2.45
CA PHE A 35 10.92 5.98 2.33
C PHE A 35 11.18 4.74 1.45
N ARG A 36 10.41 3.66 1.63
CA ARG A 36 10.55 2.45 0.82
C ARG A 36 10.19 2.68 -0.64
N ILE A 37 9.20 3.53 -0.93
CA ILE A 37 8.88 3.96 -2.30
C ILE A 37 10.07 4.69 -2.90
N GLU A 38 10.66 5.66 -2.19
CA GLU A 38 11.86 6.36 -2.66
C GLU A 38 13.01 5.40 -2.96
N MET A 39 13.27 4.43 -2.07
CA MET A 39 14.27 3.40 -2.29
C MET A 39 13.97 2.52 -3.52
N ALA A 40 12.70 2.18 -3.76
CA ALA A 40 12.28 1.43 -4.94
C ALA A 40 12.56 2.21 -6.23
N LEU A 41 12.31 3.51 -6.21
CA LEU A 41 12.56 4.42 -7.34
C LEU A 41 14.07 4.59 -7.59
N MET A 42 14.84 4.92 -6.55
CA MET A 42 16.28 5.18 -6.66
C MET A 42 17.08 3.94 -7.08
N SER A 43 16.68 2.76 -6.61
CA SER A 43 17.32 1.50 -6.99
C SER A 43 16.88 0.97 -8.37
N GLY A 44 15.94 1.65 -9.03
CA GLY A 44 15.39 1.21 -10.31
C GLY A 44 14.52 -0.04 -10.22
N GLN A 45 14.25 -0.56 -9.02
CA GLN A 45 13.36 -1.70 -8.80
C GLN A 45 11.92 -1.38 -9.24
N SER A 46 11.52 -0.11 -9.20
CA SER A 46 10.22 0.34 -9.73
C SER A 46 10.02 -0.02 -11.21
N ARG A 47 11.09 -0.21 -12.00
CA ARG A 47 11.01 -0.69 -13.38
C ARG A 47 10.48 -2.12 -13.51
N GLN A 48 10.56 -2.92 -12.45
CA GLN A 48 9.93 -4.24 -12.44
C GLN A 48 8.41 -4.14 -12.34
N LEU A 49 7.87 -3.07 -11.74
CA LEU A 49 6.44 -2.82 -11.68
C LEU A 49 5.84 -2.62 -13.07
N THR A 50 6.60 -2.07 -14.02
CA THR A 50 6.13 -1.93 -15.42
C THR A 50 6.18 -3.25 -16.19
N LEU A 51 7.09 -4.16 -15.83
CA LEU A 51 7.28 -5.46 -16.49
C LEU A 51 6.31 -6.54 -15.99
N PHE A 52 6.01 -6.53 -14.70
CA PHE A 52 5.23 -7.56 -14.02
C PHE A 52 3.82 -7.08 -13.64
N LEU A 53 3.24 -6.20 -14.46
CA LEU A 53 1.86 -5.77 -14.31
C LEU A 53 0.94 -7.00 -14.21
N GLU A 54 1.11 -8.00 -15.07
CA GLU A 54 0.19 -9.14 -15.14
C GLU A 54 0.58 -10.34 -14.25
N ASP A 55 1.84 -10.44 -13.81
CA ASP A 55 2.33 -11.65 -13.15
C ASP A 55 3.16 -11.36 -11.88
N SER A 56 2.54 -11.60 -10.72
CA SER A 56 3.13 -11.28 -9.41
C SER A 56 4.35 -12.12 -9.02
N GLU A 57 4.63 -13.20 -9.76
CA GLU A 57 5.76 -14.10 -9.49
C GLU A 57 7.11 -13.42 -9.75
N GLY A 58 7.19 -12.55 -10.76
CA GLY A 58 8.44 -11.89 -11.13
C GLY A 58 8.77 -10.60 -10.36
N LEU A 59 7.85 -10.10 -9.53
CA LEU A 59 8.14 -8.99 -8.62
C LEU A 59 9.09 -9.45 -7.50
N THR A 60 10.03 -8.59 -7.11
CA THR A 60 10.85 -8.88 -5.92
C THR A 60 9.97 -8.98 -4.67
N PHE A 61 10.45 -9.73 -3.68
CA PHE A 61 9.82 -9.80 -2.36
C PHE A 61 9.55 -8.39 -1.79
N PHE A 62 10.50 -7.48 -1.98
CA PHE A 62 10.42 -6.08 -1.57
C PHE A 62 9.24 -5.35 -2.22
N LEU A 63 9.11 -5.41 -3.55
CA LEU A 63 8.03 -4.74 -4.27
C LEU A 63 6.66 -5.33 -3.93
N ARG A 64 6.56 -6.66 -3.78
CA ARG A 64 5.33 -7.32 -3.34
C ARG A 64 4.86 -6.82 -1.98
N HIS A 65 5.77 -6.70 -1.03
CA HIS A 65 5.44 -6.17 0.31
C HIS A 65 5.10 -4.70 0.23
N LEU A 66 5.83 -3.91 -0.54
CA LEU A 66 5.54 -2.48 -0.74
C LEU A 66 4.13 -2.24 -1.29
N LEU A 67 3.70 -3.00 -2.31
CA LEU A 67 2.35 -2.89 -2.87
C LEU A 67 1.27 -3.38 -1.89
N LYS A 68 1.57 -4.42 -1.11
CA LYS A 68 0.66 -4.92 -0.06
C LYS A 68 0.45 -3.87 1.03
N ASP A 69 1.53 -3.25 1.51
CA ASP A 69 1.50 -2.23 2.56
C ASP A 69 0.78 -0.97 2.06
N LEU A 70 1.03 -0.55 0.81
CA LEU A 70 0.31 0.53 0.16
C LEU A 70 -1.20 0.26 0.06
N ARG A 71 -1.59 -0.99 -0.21
CA ARG A 71 -3.01 -1.40 -0.24
C ARG A 71 -3.63 -1.37 1.15
N GLN A 72 -2.92 -1.82 2.18
CA GLN A 72 -3.40 -1.75 3.56
C GLN A 72 -3.58 -0.29 4.00
N LEU A 73 -2.61 0.57 3.66
CA LEU A 73 -2.73 2.00 3.93
C LEU A 73 -3.95 2.59 3.20
N HIS A 74 -4.23 2.18 1.97
CA HIS A 74 -5.40 2.65 1.22
C HIS A 74 -6.74 2.31 1.91
N GLN A 75 -6.82 1.19 2.63
CA GLN A 75 -8.03 0.80 3.38
C GLN A 75 -8.26 1.67 4.62
N HIS A 76 -7.20 2.21 5.23
CA HIS A 76 -7.27 2.96 6.47
C HIS A 76 -7.14 4.48 6.28
N ALA A 77 -6.42 4.91 5.25
CA ALA A 77 -5.99 6.27 4.96
C ALA A 77 -5.89 6.48 3.44
N PRO A 78 -7.03 6.54 2.73
CA PRO A 78 -7.07 6.52 1.27
C PRO A 78 -6.42 7.74 0.61
N ARG A 79 -6.45 8.92 1.26
CA ARG A 79 -5.85 10.15 0.73
C ARG A 79 -4.33 10.07 0.77
N GLU A 80 -3.80 9.58 1.87
CA GLU A 80 -2.39 9.40 2.15
C GLU A 80 -1.81 8.33 1.22
N ALA A 81 -2.51 7.20 1.08
CA ALA A 81 -2.15 6.15 0.14
C ALA A 81 -2.16 6.63 -1.32
N ALA A 82 -3.15 7.43 -1.72
CA ALA A 82 -3.20 8.00 -3.07
C ALA A 82 -1.97 8.89 -3.35
N SER A 83 -1.57 9.74 -2.40
CA SER A 83 -0.37 10.56 -2.55
C SER A 83 0.91 9.72 -2.72
N LEU A 84 1.02 8.58 -2.01
CA LEU A 84 2.16 7.68 -2.13
C LEU A 84 2.12 6.87 -3.43
N GLN A 85 0.94 6.45 -3.87
CA GLN A 85 0.72 5.81 -5.16
C GLN A 85 1.12 6.74 -6.30
N ASP A 86 0.73 8.01 -6.25
CA ASP A 86 1.11 9.02 -7.24
C ASP A 86 2.63 9.21 -7.31
N ARG A 87 3.32 9.24 -6.16
CA ARG A 87 4.79 9.30 -6.13
C ARG A 87 5.43 8.08 -6.77
N LEU A 88 4.92 6.89 -6.45
CA LEU A 88 5.42 5.65 -7.04
C LEU A 88 5.20 5.66 -8.56
N LEU A 89 4.03 6.09 -9.03
CA LEU A 89 3.65 6.24 -10.43
C LEU A 89 4.55 7.23 -11.17
N GLN A 90 4.77 8.42 -10.63
CA GLN A 90 5.62 9.47 -11.25
C GLN A 90 7.08 9.03 -11.42
N GLY A 91 7.55 8.09 -10.60
CA GLY A 91 8.89 7.53 -10.72
C GLY A 91 8.98 6.28 -11.62
N LEU A 92 7.88 5.86 -12.24
CA LEU A 92 7.90 4.81 -13.26
C LEU A 92 8.38 5.37 -14.60
N PRO A 93 9.10 4.57 -15.42
CA PRO A 93 9.44 4.97 -16.78
C PRO A 93 8.17 5.10 -17.65
N ASP A 94 8.18 6.09 -18.55
CA ASP A 94 7.02 6.54 -19.33
C ASP A 94 6.23 5.42 -20.05
N GLY A 95 4.91 5.56 -20.05
CA GLY A 95 4.00 4.81 -20.94
C GLY A 95 3.15 3.71 -20.30
N ARG A 96 3.24 3.49 -18.97
CA ARG A 96 2.42 2.46 -18.27
C ARG A 96 1.64 2.95 -17.05
N HIS A 97 1.48 4.26 -16.89
CA HIS A 97 0.69 4.85 -15.80
C HIS A 97 -0.74 4.28 -15.77
N ASP A 98 -1.41 4.24 -16.93
CA ASP A 98 -2.81 3.80 -17.02
C ASP A 98 -3.01 2.31 -16.68
N ALA A 99 -2.04 1.45 -17.02
CA ALA A 99 -2.10 0.02 -16.73
C ALA A 99 -1.86 -0.26 -15.24
N PHE A 100 -0.89 0.44 -14.63
CA PHE A 100 -0.60 0.31 -13.21
C PHE A 100 -1.73 0.87 -12.34
N ASP A 101 -2.29 2.01 -12.74
CA ASP A 101 -3.38 2.68 -12.02
C ASP A 101 -4.68 1.85 -12.10
N SER A 102 -4.94 1.22 -13.26
CA SER A 102 -6.04 0.27 -13.42
C SER A 102 -5.85 -0.98 -12.56
N GLN A 103 -4.63 -1.53 -12.43
CA GLN A 103 -4.40 -2.73 -11.62
C GLN A 103 -4.34 -2.49 -10.13
N LEU A 104 -3.82 -1.36 -9.66
CA LEU A 104 -3.97 -0.98 -8.26
C LEU A 104 -5.45 -0.80 -7.91
N LYS A 105 -6.27 -0.24 -8.81
CA LYS A 105 -7.73 -0.17 -8.67
C LYS A 105 -8.41 -1.55 -8.76
N ILE A 106 -8.01 -2.44 -9.66
CA ILE A 106 -8.55 -3.81 -9.75
C ILE A 106 -8.18 -4.61 -8.49
N SER A 107 -6.96 -4.40 -7.98
CA SER A 107 -6.47 -4.98 -6.74
C SER A 107 -7.10 -4.38 -5.47
N GLN A 108 -7.82 -3.26 -5.56
CA GLN A 108 -8.70 -2.76 -4.50
C GLN A 108 -9.98 -3.60 -4.39
N TYR A 109 -10.28 -4.47 -5.38
CA TYR A 109 -11.35 -5.47 -5.31
C TYR A 109 -10.74 -6.87 -5.16
N PRO A 110 -10.72 -7.46 -3.94
CA PRO A 110 -10.18 -8.81 -3.73
C PRO A 110 -11.03 -9.92 -4.38
N HIS A 111 -12.01 -9.59 -5.22
CA HIS A 111 -13.00 -10.53 -5.78
C HIS A 111 -12.95 -10.68 -7.31
N LEU A 112 -12.04 -10.01 -8.03
CA LEU A 112 -11.99 -10.14 -9.50
C LEU A 112 -10.95 -11.16 -10.01
N SER A 113 -10.25 -11.87 -9.13
CA SER A 113 -9.37 -13.00 -9.50
C SER A 113 -10.13 -14.32 -9.75
N SER A 114 -11.39 -14.27 -10.20
CA SER A 114 -12.16 -15.47 -10.57
C SER A 114 -12.43 -15.61 -12.07
N LEU A 115 -11.95 -14.70 -12.93
CA LEU A 115 -12.17 -14.79 -14.37
C LEU A 115 -10.88 -14.62 -15.16
N ALA A 116 -10.20 -15.74 -15.44
CA ALA A 116 -9.61 -16.07 -16.73
C ALA A 116 -8.69 -17.30 -16.61
N VAL A 117 -9.28 -18.48 -16.41
CA VAL A 117 -8.70 -19.73 -16.89
C VAL A 117 -9.84 -20.46 -17.61
N ARG A 118 -9.81 -20.43 -18.94
CA ARG A 118 -10.53 -21.36 -19.81
C ARG A 118 -9.54 -21.83 -20.87
#